data_AF-G5HET1-F1
#
_entry.id   AF-G5HET1-F1
#
_cell.length_a   1.000
_cell.length_b   1.000
_cell.length_c   1.000
_cell.angle_alpha   90.00
_cell.angle_beta   90.00
_cell.angle_gamma   90.00
#
_symmetry.space_group_name_H-M   'P 1'
#
loop_
_entity.id
_entity.type
_entity.pdbx_description
1 polymer ?
#
loop_
_entity_poly.entity_id
_entity_poly.type
_entity_poly.pdbx_seq_one_letter_code
_entity_poly.pdbx_strand_id
1 'polypeptide(L)'
;MPRKQKCICCGKTYDLCIHCPTDVGYTPWRTMHCSVDHFKIFELVRDYVNGKLPKDKILEMLAKTNTEGYERFNTQTGAVLRELFKPDGEDDIISPENESSDKVLKHRKPKTQI
;
A
#
# COMPACT_ATOMS: atom_id res chain seq x y z
N MET A 1 -14.75 17.27 -16.27
CA MET A 1 -13.90 16.21 -16.86
C MET A 1 -13.26 15.41 -15.73
N PRO A 2 -13.20 14.07 -15.81
CA PRO A 2 -12.56 13.25 -14.79
C PRO A 2 -11.07 13.60 -14.70
N ARG A 3 -10.55 13.74 -13.48
CA ARG A 3 -9.11 13.99 -13.27
C ARG A 3 -8.36 12.67 -13.48
N LYS A 4 -7.30 12.69 -14.27
CA LYS A 4 -6.41 11.53 -14.39
C LYS A 4 -5.47 11.50 -13.20
N GLN A 5 -5.31 10.34 -12.58
CA GLN A 5 -4.40 10.11 -11.47
C GLN A 5 -3.55 8.87 -11.73
N LYS A 6 -2.32 8.84 -11.19
CA LYS A 6 -1.43 7.67 -11.31
C LYS A 6 -1.56 6.80 -10.06
N CYS A 7 -1.79 5.50 -10.24
CA CYS A 7 -1.84 4.56 -9.13
C CYS A 7 -0.45 4.37 -8.51
N ILE A 8 -0.34 4.49 -7.19
CA ILE A 8 0.94 4.35 -6.47
C ILE A 8 1.42 2.88 -6.46
N CYS A 9 0.50 1.92 -6.49
CA CYS A 9 0.84 0.49 -6.52
C CYS A 9 1.29 0.02 -7.90
N CYS A 10 0.53 0.27 -8.98
CA CYS A 10 0.83 -0.28 -10.30
C CYS A 10 1.43 0.71 -11.30
N GLY A 11 1.36 2.01 -11.01
CA GLY A 11 1.85 3.08 -11.89
C GLY A 11 0.97 3.40 -13.10
N LYS A 12 -0.18 2.73 -13.27
CA LYS A 12 -1.13 3.04 -14.35
C LYS A 12 -1.91 4.32 -14.05
N THR A 13 -2.24 5.06 -15.11
CA THR A 13 -3.16 6.20 -15.02
C THR A 13 -4.60 5.73 -15.01
N TYR A 14 -5.43 6.28 -14.14
CA TYR A 14 -6.85 5.96 -14.01
C TYR A 14 -7.69 7.24 -13.88
N ASP A 15 -8.98 7.12 -14.18
CA ASP A 15 -9.95 8.18 -13.97
C ASP A 15 -10.33 8.28 -12.49
N LEU A 16 -9.88 9.35 -11.85
CA LEU A 16 -10.24 9.64 -10.47
C LEU A 16 -11.68 10.15 -10.42
N CYS A 17 -12.49 9.50 -9.60
CA CYS A 17 -13.83 9.97 -9.30
C CYS A 17 -13.77 11.40 -8.73
N ILE A 18 -14.63 12.28 -9.27
CA ILE A 18 -14.65 13.71 -8.94
C ILE A 18 -14.96 13.98 -7.45
N HIS A 19 -15.69 13.07 -6.79
CA HIS A 19 -16.10 13.19 -5.39
C HIS A 19 -15.15 12.51 -4.41
N CYS A 20 -14.31 11.57 -4.87
CA CYS A 20 -13.39 10.86 -3.97
C CYS A 20 -12.38 11.75 -3.24
N PRO A 21 -11.88 12.87 -3.80
CA PRO A 21 -11.02 13.80 -3.07
C PRO A 21 -11.74 14.67 -2.03
N THR A 22 -13.05 14.87 -2.20
CA THR A 22 -13.86 15.75 -1.34
C THR A 22 -14.55 14.98 -0.22
N ASP A 23 -14.73 13.67 -0.39
CA ASP A 23 -15.30 12.78 0.61
C ASP A 23 -14.21 12.28 1.57
N VAL A 24 -14.06 13.00 2.68
CA VAL A 24 -13.06 12.74 3.73
C VAL A 24 -13.40 11.48 4.55
N GLY A 25 -14.64 10.98 4.45
CA GLY A 25 -15.18 9.95 5.35
C GLY A 25 -15.01 8.52 4.84
N TYR A 26 -15.20 8.28 3.54
CA TYR A 26 -15.47 6.91 3.10
C TYR A 26 -14.30 6.15 2.46
N THR A 27 -13.43 6.77 1.65
CA THR A 27 -12.40 6.00 0.91
C THR A 27 -11.20 6.84 0.41
N PRO A 28 -10.32 7.35 1.30
CA PRO A 28 -9.15 8.12 0.87
C PRO A 28 -8.21 7.32 -0.05
N TRP A 29 -8.19 6.00 0.04
CA TRP A 29 -7.37 5.12 -0.81
C TRP A 29 -7.66 5.27 -2.31
N ARG A 30 -8.88 5.65 -2.70
CA ARG A 30 -9.27 5.87 -4.11
C ARG A 30 -8.55 7.03 -4.77
N THR A 31 -7.99 7.95 -3.97
CA THR A 31 -7.18 9.06 -4.47
C THR A 31 -5.75 8.65 -4.84
N MET A 32 -5.34 7.44 -4.44
CA MET A 32 -3.98 6.91 -4.60
C MET A 32 -3.94 5.60 -5.40
N HIS A 33 -5.01 4.81 -5.38
CA HIS A 33 -5.08 3.48 -5.98
C HIS A 33 -6.26 3.37 -6.94
N CYS A 34 -6.05 2.65 -8.04
CA CYS A 34 -7.11 2.42 -9.03
C CYS A 34 -8.05 1.27 -8.66
N SER A 35 -7.69 0.41 -7.69
CA SER A 35 -8.51 -0.71 -7.20
C SER A 35 -8.27 -0.97 -5.72
N VAL A 36 -9.22 -1.68 -5.09
CA VAL A 36 -9.09 -2.13 -3.69
C VAL A 36 -7.92 -3.09 -3.54
N ASP A 37 -7.70 -3.98 -4.52
CA ASP A 37 -6.62 -4.96 -4.47
C ASP A 37 -5.25 -4.27 -4.51
N HIS A 38 -5.09 -3.23 -5.33
CA HIS A 38 -3.87 -2.43 -5.34
C HIS A 38 -3.63 -1.70 -4.01
N PHE A 39 -4.69 -1.29 -3.32
CA PHE A 39 -4.56 -0.73 -1.98
C PHE A 39 -4.10 -1.80 -0.97
N LYS A 40 -4.73 -2.98 -0.96
CA LYS A 40 -4.32 -4.11 -0.10
C LYS A 40 -2.88 -4.55 -0.33
N ILE A 41 -2.49 -4.69 -1.59
CA ILE A 41 -1.10 -5.03 -1.99
C ILE A 41 -0.13 -3.98 -1.45
N PHE A 42 -0.45 -2.70 -1.62
CA PHE A 42 0.37 -1.62 -1.09
C PHE A 42 0.51 -1.69 0.44
N GLU A 43 -0.58 -1.99 1.17
CA GLU A 43 -0.53 -2.14 2.63
C GLU A 43 0.32 -3.34 3.06
N LEU A 44 0.17 -4.49 2.40
CA LEU A 44 0.98 -5.69 2.67
C LEU A 44 2.47 -5.44 2.42
N VAL A 45 2.80 -4.82 1.30
CA VAL A 45 4.18 -4.45 0.98
C VAL A 45 4.73 -3.46 2.00
N ARG A 46 3.94 -2.46 2.40
CA ARG A 46 4.32 -1.51 3.45
C ARG A 46 4.60 -2.23 4.77
N ASP A 47 3.77 -3.20 5.16
CA ASP A 47 3.94 -3.92 6.41
C ASP A 47 5.13 -4.89 6.36
N TYR A 48 5.43 -5.48 5.20
CA TYR A 48 6.65 -6.24 4.95
C TYR A 48 7.92 -5.37 5.09
N VAL A 49 7.98 -4.23 4.38
CA VAL A 49 9.12 -3.31 4.42
C VAL A 49 9.35 -2.74 5.83
N ASN A 50 8.27 -2.57 6.61
CA ASN A 50 8.37 -2.13 8.01
C ASN A 50 8.64 -3.28 9.00
N GLY A 51 8.86 -4.51 8.54
CA GLY A 51 9.14 -5.67 9.40
C GLY A 51 7.98 -6.10 10.30
N LYS A 52 6.74 -5.68 10.02
CA LYS A 52 5.58 -6.03 10.87
C LYS A 52 5.08 -7.46 10.63
N LEU A 53 5.28 -7.98 9.42
CA LEU A 53 4.83 -9.30 9.02
C LEU A 53 5.95 -10.04 8.28
N PRO A 54 6.17 -11.33 8.57
CA PRO A 54 7.17 -12.14 7.88
C PRO A 54 6.75 -12.45 6.44
N LYS A 55 7.73 -12.76 5.59
CA LYS A 55 7.55 -13.08 4.16
C LYS A 55 6.45 -14.13 3.93
N ASP A 56 6.46 -15.22 4.68
CA ASP A 56 5.50 -16.33 4.53
C ASP A 56 4.05 -15.88 4.71
N LYS A 57 3.79 -15.06 5.74
CA LYS A 57 2.44 -14.52 5.99
C LYS A 57 2.03 -13.54 4.91
N ILE A 58 2.95 -12.71 4.43
CA ILE A 58 2.69 -11.78 3.33
C ILE A 58 2.36 -12.56 2.06
N LEU A 59 3.10 -13.62 1.74
CA LEU A 59 2.83 -14.47 0.58
C LEU A 59 1.46 -15.17 0.69
N GLU A 60 1.08 -15.67 1.86
CA GLU A 60 -0.25 -16.26 2.09
C GLU A 60 -1.38 -15.22 1.84
N MET A 61 -1.18 -13.98 2.28
CA MET A 61 -2.16 -12.90 2.09
C MET A 61 -2.19 -12.40 0.64
N LEU A 62 -1.04 -12.34 -0.02
CA LEU A 62 -0.92 -12.00 -1.44
C LEU A 62 -1.56 -13.06 -2.33
N ALA A 63 -1.50 -14.34 -1.96
CA ALA A 63 -2.18 -15.42 -2.69
C ALA A 63 -3.72 -15.27 -2.68
N LYS A 64 -4.27 -14.61 -1.65
CA LYS A 64 -5.71 -14.30 -1.54
C LYS A 64 -6.10 -12.98 -2.22
N THR A 65 -5.13 -12.26 -2.78
CA THR A 65 -5.34 -10.94 -3.39
C THR A 65 -5.02 -11.01 -4.89
N ASN A 66 -5.73 -10.26 -5.72
CA ASN A 66 -5.42 -10.21 -7.14
C ASN A 66 -4.10 -9.45 -7.39
N THR A 67 -3.02 -10.19 -7.63
CA THR A 67 -1.67 -9.69 -7.90
C THR A 67 -1.31 -9.72 -9.40
N GLU A 68 -2.29 -9.90 -10.29
CA GLU A 68 -2.05 -10.00 -11.73
C GLU A 68 -1.25 -8.81 -12.29
N GLY A 69 -0.22 -9.14 -13.07
CA GLY A 69 0.61 -8.15 -13.75
C GLY A 69 1.60 -7.41 -12.83
N TYR A 70 1.84 -7.89 -11.61
CA TYR A 70 2.81 -7.31 -10.66
C TYR A 70 4.21 -7.13 -11.27
N GLU A 71 4.62 -8.00 -12.19
CA GLU A 71 5.91 -7.92 -12.89
C GLU A 71 6.10 -6.61 -13.66
N ARG A 72 5.00 -5.98 -14.09
CA ARG A 72 4.99 -4.74 -14.87
C ARG A 72 4.79 -3.50 -14.01
N PHE A 73 4.65 -3.66 -12.69
CA PHE A 73 4.49 -2.52 -11.80
C PHE A 73 5.81 -1.76 -11.73
N ASN A 74 5.84 -0.54 -12.27
CA ASN A 74 7.03 0.32 -12.33
C ASN A 74 7.19 1.21 -11.08
N THR A 75 6.77 0.69 -9.94
CA THR A 75 6.70 1.39 -8.65
C THR A 75 7.56 0.68 -7.62
N GLN A 76 7.80 1.32 -6.47
CA GLN A 76 8.47 0.66 -5.34
C GLN A 76 7.74 -0.62 -4.92
N THR A 77 6.41 -0.59 -4.91
CA THR A 77 5.57 -1.75 -4.61
C THR A 77 5.84 -2.90 -5.59
N GLY A 78 5.97 -2.60 -6.88
CA GLY A 78 6.35 -3.59 -7.89
C GLY A 78 7.76 -4.16 -7.73
N ALA A 79 8.72 -3.37 -7.26
CA ALA A 79 10.07 -3.87 -6.94
C ALA A 79 10.03 -4.89 -5.80
N VAL A 80 9.37 -4.54 -4.70
CA VAL A 80 9.25 -5.43 -3.53
C VAL A 80 8.45 -6.70 -3.84
N LEU A 81 7.37 -6.60 -4.62
CA LEU A 81 6.63 -7.80 -5.03
C LEU A 81 7.49 -8.77 -5.84
N ARG A 82 8.30 -8.25 -6.77
CA ARG A 82 9.22 -9.10 -7.55
C ARG A 82 10.31 -9.73 -6.68
N GLU A 83 10.71 -9.10 -5.60
CA GLU A 83 11.61 -9.67 -4.62
C GLU A 83 10.92 -10.76 -3.79
N LEU A 84 9.71 -10.49 -3.30
CA LEU A 84 8.90 -11.43 -2.53
C LEU A 84 8.59 -12.72 -3.29
N PHE A 85 8.28 -12.62 -4.58
CA PHE A 85 7.94 -13.78 -5.42
C PHE A 85 9.17 -14.52 -6.00
N LYS A 86 10.40 -14.06 -5.77
CA LYS A 86 11.58 -14.84 -6.13
C LYS A 86 11.71 -16.04 -5.18
N PRO A 87 11.89 -17.26 -5.71
CA PRO A 87 12.13 -18.44 -4.88
C PRO A 87 13.44 -18.27 -4.11
N ASP A 88 13.38 -18.48 -2.80
CA ASP A 88 14.51 -18.34 -1.90
C ASP A 88 15.59 -19.37 -2.21
N GLY A 89 16.71 -18.88 -2.70
CA GLY A 89 18.02 -19.49 -2.56
C GLY A 89 18.94 -18.39 -2.09
N GLU A 90 19.27 -18.44 -0.79
CA GLU A 90 20.04 -17.47 0.01
C GLU A 90 19.21 -16.40 0.74
N ASP A 91 18.92 -16.75 1.99
CA ASP A 91 18.34 -15.96 3.05
C ASP A 91 19.34 -14.87 3.50
N ASP A 92 19.15 -13.62 3.06
CA ASP A 92 19.69 -12.48 3.80
C ASP A 92 18.69 -12.04 4.85
N ILE A 93 18.90 -12.57 6.06
CA ILE A 93 18.27 -12.19 7.31
C ILE A 93 18.53 -10.70 7.55
N ILE A 94 17.52 -9.85 7.35
CA ILE A 94 17.48 -8.53 7.98
C ILE A 94 16.23 -8.48 8.86
N SER A 95 16.39 -8.96 10.10
CA SER A 95 15.57 -8.53 11.23
C SER A 95 15.97 -7.10 11.61
N PRO A 96 15.02 -6.15 11.69
CA PRO A 96 15.09 -5.11 12.69
C PRO A 96 14.08 -5.46 13.78
N GLU A 97 14.55 -6.24 14.74
CA GLU A 97 13.99 -6.22 16.08
C GLU A 97 14.42 -4.91 16.75
N ASN A 98 13.50 -3.97 16.89
CA ASN A 98 13.34 -3.25 18.15
C ASN A 98 11.90 -2.75 18.36
N GLU A 99 11.41 -3.13 19.52
CA GLU A 99 10.12 -2.85 20.12
C GLU A 99 9.81 -1.35 20.33
N SER A 100 8.50 -1.08 20.28
CA SER A 100 7.74 -0.30 21.26
C SER A 100 7.96 1.21 21.38
N SER A 101 6.90 1.98 21.12
CA SER A 101 6.10 2.61 22.19
C SER A 101 5.04 3.55 21.61
N ASP A 102 3.83 3.42 22.15
CA ASP A 102 2.69 4.33 22.07
C ASP A 102 2.99 5.80 21.77
N LYS A 103 2.34 6.35 20.73
CA LYS A 103 1.80 7.73 20.77
C LYS A 103 0.45 7.81 20.08
N VAL A 104 -0.59 7.58 20.87
CA VAL A 104 -1.90 8.25 20.89
C VAL A 104 -2.22 9.13 19.66
N LEU A 105 -3.24 8.70 18.93
CA LEU A 105 -4.02 9.49 17.97
C LEU A 105 -4.44 10.85 18.56
N LYS A 106 -3.70 11.92 18.25
CA LYS A 106 -4.17 13.28 18.51
C LYS A 106 -5.07 13.73 17.35
N HIS A 107 -6.38 13.55 17.55
CA HIS A 107 -7.42 14.24 16.79
C HIS A 107 -7.16 15.76 16.85
N ARG A 108 -6.85 16.38 15.72
CA ARG A 108 -6.84 17.85 15.62
C ARG A 108 -8.28 18.31 15.41
N LYS A 109 -8.84 19.00 16.42
CA LYS A 109 -10.11 19.73 16.27
C LYS A 109 -9.94 20.85 15.23
N PRO A 110 -10.96 21.16 14.41
CA PRO A 110 -10.90 22.29 13.49
C PRO A 110 -10.92 23.62 14.25
N LYS A 111 -10.13 24.58 13.77
CA LYS A 111 -9.98 25.92 14.33
C LYS A 111 -11.15 26.79 13.84
N THR A 112 -12.09 27.09 14.72
CA THR A 112 -13.06 28.19 14.54
C THR A 112 -12.29 29.50 14.35
N GLN A 113 -12.58 30.22 13.27
CA GLN A 113 -12.18 31.63 13.12
C GLN A 113 -13.41 32.51 13.39
N ILE A 114 -13.09 33.70 13.90
CA ILE A 114 -13.92 34.72 14.56
C ILE A 114 -15.11 35.16 13.70
#